data_AF-A0A1F3TW54-F1
#
_entry.id   AF-A0A1F3TW54-F1
#
_cell.length_a   1.000
_cell.length_b   1.000
_cell.length_c   1.000
_cell.angle_alpha   90.00
_cell.angle_beta   90.00
_cell.angle_gamma   90.00
#
_symmetry.space_group_name_H-M   'P 1'
#
loop_
_entity.id
_entity.type
_entity.pdbx_description
1 polymer ?
#
loop_
_entity_poly.entity_id
_entity_poly.type
_entity_poly.pdbx_seq_one_letter_code
_entity_poly.pdbx_strand_id
1 'polypeptide(L)'
;MKIKKSNICLAICTVFFLAGCVSGIRPTGERQTEMSYSRLKLMDLDEMTEILQEKVRVYKRTNSSEPLQEGLEICLSRPDEDSLVEKTLSIVKNPLDDIDEWESSINALVDKSIANLKTDGVHPSDQVTSGVVLENIIAEFKPDLMKQYESPGFEARIVERIAGADVEYSKAAISERKLNLMRGSVGPSHIAQRVLDQRSEVLKKKTKKN
;
A
#
# COMPACT_ATOMS: atom_id res chain seq x y z
N MET A 1 -46.01 -53.59 33.51
CA MET A 1 -46.33 -54.62 32.50
C MET A 1 -45.49 -54.36 31.25
N LYS A 2 -44.64 -55.32 30.89
CA LYS A 2 -43.93 -55.41 29.60
C LYS A 2 -44.91 -55.86 28.51
N ILE A 3 -44.62 -55.52 27.24
CA ILE A 3 -45.12 -56.03 25.93
C ILE A 3 -45.16 -54.80 24.99
N LYS A 4 -44.68 -54.75 23.74
CA LYS A 4 -44.02 -55.69 22.81
C LYS A 4 -43.30 -54.83 21.77
N LYS A 5 -42.17 -55.32 21.26
CA LYS A 5 -41.54 -54.86 20.02
C LYS A 5 -42.44 -55.21 18.81
N SER A 6 -42.50 -54.35 17.80
CA SER A 6 -42.72 -54.80 16.43
C SER A 6 -41.95 -53.93 15.45
N ASN A 7 -41.22 -54.63 14.58
CA ASN A 7 -40.38 -54.15 13.50
C ASN A 7 -41.22 -53.69 12.29
N ILE A 8 -40.50 -53.17 11.30
CA ILE A 8 -40.84 -53.10 9.86
C ILE A 8 -41.59 -51.82 9.47
N CYS A 9 -40.88 -50.87 8.87
CA CYS A 9 -40.96 -50.78 7.40
C CYS A 9 -39.79 -49.97 6.83
N LEU A 10 -39.18 -50.61 5.83
CA LEU A 10 -38.09 -50.15 4.99
C LEU A 10 -38.65 -49.07 4.05
N ALA A 11 -38.15 -47.85 4.11
CA ALA A 11 -38.38 -46.84 3.08
C ALA A 11 -37.02 -46.28 2.64
N ILE A 12 -36.49 -46.92 1.61
CA ILE A 12 -35.34 -46.49 0.81
C ILE A 12 -35.74 -45.17 0.15
N CYS A 13 -35.27 -44.05 0.70
CA CYS A 13 -35.38 -42.75 0.05
C CYS A 13 -34.02 -42.44 -0.58
N THR A 14 -33.85 -42.93 -1.80
CA THR A 14 -32.76 -42.58 -2.72
C THR A 14 -32.90 -41.11 -3.08
N VAL A 15 -32.29 -40.23 -2.28
CA VAL A 15 -32.10 -38.84 -2.67
C VAL A 15 -30.93 -38.80 -3.65
N PHE A 16 -31.27 -38.63 -4.93
CA PHE A 16 -30.41 -38.13 -5.98
C PHE A 16 -29.79 -36.80 -5.51
N PHE A 17 -28.60 -36.86 -4.91
CA PHE A 17 -27.75 -35.68 -4.81
C PHE A 17 -27.12 -35.47 -6.18
N LEU A 18 -27.81 -34.66 -6.98
CA LEU A 18 -27.24 -34.04 -8.17
C LEU A 18 -25.94 -33.37 -7.75
N ALA A 19 -24.83 -33.89 -8.24
CA ALA A 19 -23.55 -33.20 -8.32
C ALA A 19 -23.74 -32.00 -9.26
N GLY A 20 -24.39 -30.96 -8.75
CA GLY A 20 -24.30 -29.62 -9.30
C GLY A 20 -22.89 -29.16 -9.04
N CYS A 21 -22.09 -29.09 -10.09
CA CYS A 21 -20.91 -28.25 -10.14
C CYS A 21 -21.37 -26.82 -9.84
N VAL A 22 -21.42 -26.46 -8.55
CA VAL A 22 -21.39 -25.06 -8.13
C VAL A 22 -20.00 -24.60 -8.50
N SER A 23 -19.89 -24.10 -9.73
CA SER A 23 -18.84 -23.20 -10.14
C SER A 23 -18.80 -22.10 -9.08
N GLY A 24 -17.82 -22.19 -8.19
CA GLY A 24 -17.56 -21.19 -7.19
C GLY A 24 -17.43 -19.86 -7.90
N ILE A 25 -18.45 -19.01 -7.72
CA ILE A 25 -18.38 -17.60 -7.99
C ILE A 25 -17.27 -17.09 -7.08
N ARG A 26 -16.06 -16.99 -7.61
CA ARG A 26 -14.99 -16.22 -6.97
C ARG A 26 -15.55 -14.81 -6.83
N PRO A 27 -15.58 -14.21 -5.63
CA PRO A 27 -15.93 -12.81 -5.51
C PRO A 27 -14.87 -12.01 -6.28
N THR A 28 -15.17 -11.65 -7.52
CA THR A 28 -14.46 -10.62 -8.27
C THR A 28 -14.82 -9.29 -7.64
N GLY A 29 -14.12 -8.98 -6.56
CA GLY A 29 -14.15 -7.70 -5.88
C GLY A 29 -12.76 -7.25 -5.43
N GLU A 30 -11.69 -7.90 -5.92
CA GLU A 30 -10.35 -7.34 -5.82
C GLU A 30 -10.26 -6.19 -6.82
N ARG A 31 -10.35 -4.95 -6.33
CA ARG A 31 -9.76 -3.81 -7.02
C ARG A 31 -8.27 -4.12 -7.15
N GLN A 32 -7.88 -4.82 -8.21
CA GLN A 32 -6.48 -4.89 -8.63
C GLN A 32 -5.99 -3.45 -8.68
N THR A 33 -4.91 -3.14 -7.98
CA THR A 33 -4.24 -1.84 -8.11
C THR A 33 -3.98 -1.65 -9.60
N GLU A 34 -4.65 -0.69 -10.22
CA GLU A 34 -4.80 -0.57 -11.68
C GLU A 34 -3.43 -0.48 -12.39
N MET A 35 -2.36 -0.13 -11.65
CA MET A 35 -0.98 -0.22 -12.11
C MET A 35 -0.02 -0.77 -11.03
N SER A 36 0.48 -1.98 -11.25
CA SER A 36 1.58 -2.60 -10.48
C SER A 36 2.91 -1.85 -10.70
N TYR A 37 3.78 -1.84 -9.68
CA TYR A 37 5.14 -1.28 -9.76
C TYR A 37 5.93 -1.78 -10.98
N SER A 38 5.67 -3.03 -11.41
CA SER A 38 6.34 -3.68 -12.53
C SER A 38 6.13 -2.98 -13.87
N ARG A 39 4.96 -2.35 -14.05
CA ARG A 39 4.64 -1.53 -15.22
C ARG A 39 5.18 -0.12 -15.05
N LEU A 40 4.97 0.47 -13.88
CA LEU A 40 5.35 1.86 -13.57
C LEU A 40 6.86 2.10 -13.65
N LYS A 41 7.68 1.11 -13.31
CA LYS A 41 9.15 1.20 -13.39
C LYS A 41 9.67 1.40 -14.84
N LEU A 42 8.87 1.03 -15.84
CA LEU A 42 9.24 1.17 -17.26
C LEU A 42 8.81 2.51 -17.84
N MET A 43 7.98 3.26 -17.12
CA MET A 43 7.48 4.55 -17.59
C MET A 43 8.51 5.64 -17.38
N ASP A 44 8.63 6.52 -18.38
CA ASP A 44 9.46 7.71 -18.32
C ASP A 44 8.71 8.91 -17.67
N LEU A 45 9.39 10.06 -17.63
CA LEU A 45 8.83 11.28 -17.02
C LEU A 45 7.59 11.77 -17.75
N ASP A 46 7.58 11.68 -19.09
CA ASP A 46 6.52 12.25 -19.91
C ASP A 46 5.26 11.38 -19.79
N GLU A 47 5.41 10.05 -19.86
CA GLU A 47 4.33 9.09 -19.66
C GLU A 47 3.72 9.21 -18.26
N MET A 48 4.57 9.31 -17.21
CA MET A 48 4.09 9.51 -15.84
C MET A 48 3.35 10.85 -15.70
N THR A 49 3.89 11.91 -16.28
CA THR A 49 3.26 13.24 -16.25
C THR A 49 1.91 13.22 -16.95
N GLU A 50 1.80 12.57 -18.12
CA GLU A 50 0.56 12.47 -18.87
C GLU A 50 -0.54 11.75 -18.07
N ILE A 51 -0.22 10.61 -17.46
CA ILE A 51 -1.16 9.84 -16.65
C ILE A 51 -1.67 10.67 -15.46
N LEU A 52 -0.76 11.32 -14.72
CA LEU A 52 -1.12 12.12 -13.55
C LEU A 52 -1.93 13.36 -13.96
N GLN A 53 -1.57 14.01 -15.06
CA GLN A 53 -2.37 15.11 -15.61
C GLN A 53 -3.76 14.66 -16.03
N GLU A 54 -3.93 13.46 -16.61
CA GLU A 54 -5.25 12.94 -16.92
C GLU A 54 -6.09 12.75 -15.65
N LYS A 55 -5.52 12.23 -14.57
CA LYS A 55 -6.22 12.13 -13.28
C LYS A 55 -6.66 13.50 -12.75
N VAL A 56 -5.80 14.53 -12.87
CA VAL A 56 -6.17 15.92 -12.54
C VAL A 56 -7.29 16.46 -13.47
N ARG A 57 -7.28 16.13 -14.76
CA ARG A 57 -8.36 16.50 -15.70
C ARG A 57 -9.67 15.81 -15.35
N VAL A 58 -9.65 14.54 -14.94
CA VAL A 58 -10.84 13.83 -14.44
C VAL A 58 -11.37 14.52 -13.18
N TYR A 59 -10.52 14.81 -12.19
CA TYR A 59 -10.90 15.56 -10.99
C TYR A 59 -11.58 16.89 -11.34
N LYS A 60 -10.99 17.70 -12.22
CA LYS A 60 -11.59 18.99 -12.65
C LYS A 60 -12.95 18.85 -13.34
N ARG A 61 -13.25 17.68 -13.93
CA ARG A 61 -14.55 17.39 -14.57
C ARG A 61 -15.58 16.88 -13.56
N THR A 62 -15.16 16.05 -12.61
CA THR A 62 -16.06 15.35 -11.69
C THR A 62 -16.21 16.03 -10.33
N ASN A 63 -15.26 16.89 -9.95
CA ASN A 63 -15.07 17.42 -8.59
C ASN A 63 -15.02 16.32 -7.50
N SER A 64 -14.63 15.09 -7.87
CA SER A 64 -14.38 14.00 -6.93
C SER A 64 -12.89 13.86 -6.71
N SER A 65 -12.44 13.74 -5.46
CA SER A 65 -11.02 13.58 -5.10
C SER A 65 -10.46 12.18 -5.38
N GLU A 66 -11.30 11.18 -5.64
CA GLU A 66 -10.90 9.79 -5.92
C GLU A 66 -9.84 9.68 -7.04
N PRO A 67 -9.94 10.37 -8.20
CA PRO A 67 -8.90 10.35 -9.23
C PRO A 67 -7.55 10.92 -8.77
N LEU A 68 -7.56 11.93 -7.88
CA LEU A 68 -6.32 12.47 -7.32
C LEU A 68 -5.65 11.48 -6.38
N GLN A 69 -6.44 10.78 -5.55
CA GLN A 69 -5.97 9.71 -4.68
C GLN A 69 -5.40 8.54 -5.49
N GLU A 70 -6.05 8.15 -6.59
CA GLU A 70 -5.52 7.18 -7.54
C GLU A 70 -4.20 7.66 -8.16
N GLY A 71 -4.13 8.92 -8.58
CA GLY A 71 -2.90 9.52 -9.10
C GLY A 71 -1.75 9.51 -8.08
N LEU A 72 -2.05 9.79 -6.82
CA LEU A 72 -1.11 9.70 -5.71
C LEU A 72 -0.60 8.26 -5.53
N GLU A 73 -1.50 7.29 -5.51
CA GLU A 73 -1.14 5.87 -5.42
C GLU A 73 -0.25 5.45 -6.61
N ILE A 74 -0.58 5.86 -7.83
CA ILE A 74 0.21 5.60 -9.04
C ILE A 74 1.62 6.18 -8.91
N CYS A 75 1.72 7.46 -8.54
CA CYS A 75 3.00 8.15 -8.41
C CYS A 75 3.90 7.45 -7.37
N LEU A 76 3.35 7.17 -6.18
CA LEU A 76 4.10 6.57 -5.09
C LEU A 76 4.36 5.06 -5.27
N SER A 77 3.63 4.38 -6.16
CA SER A 77 3.86 2.96 -6.48
C SER A 77 5.05 2.72 -7.40
N ARG A 78 5.61 3.78 -8.02
CA ARG A 78 6.76 3.66 -8.91
C ARG A 78 8.07 3.61 -8.10
N PRO A 79 8.94 2.60 -8.30
CA PRO A 79 10.27 2.61 -7.68
C PRO A 79 11.08 3.84 -8.12
N ASP A 80 11.59 4.62 -7.17
CA ASP A 80 12.26 5.89 -7.45
C ASP A 80 13.79 5.71 -7.53
N GLU A 81 14.30 5.33 -8.70
CA GLU A 81 15.75 5.19 -8.96
C GLU A 81 16.36 6.44 -9.64
N ASP A 82 15.51 7.21 -10.29
CA ASP A 82 15.81 8.35 -11.16
C ASP A 82 15.20 9.68 -10.65
N SER A 83 14.72 9.68 -9.41
CA SER A 83 14.08 10.83 -8.74
C SER A 83 12.91 11.39 -9.56
N LEU A 84 12.10 10.51 -10.16
CA LEU A 84 10.89 10.91 -10.87
C LEU A 84 9.71 11.11 -9.93
N VAL A 85 9.68 10.46 -8.77
CA VAL A 85 8.61 10.68 -7.78
C VAL A 85 8.62 12.15 -7.34
N GLU A 86 9.78 12.69 -6.93
CA GLU A 86 9.91 14.11 -6.53
C GLU A 86 9.41 15.08 -7.63
N LYS A 87 9.71 14.78 -8.90
CA LYS A 87 9.35 15.65 -10.03
C LYS A 87 7.86 15.59 -10.38
N THR A 88 7.22 14.44 -10.17
CA THR A 88 5.85 14.19 -10.62
C THR A 88 4.82 14.33 -9.50
N LEU A 89 5.21 14.15 -8.24
CA LEU A 89 4.32 14.17 -7.08
C LEU A 89 3.56 15.50 -6.95
N SER A 90 4.21 16.62 -7.26
CA SER A 90 3.60 17.96 -7.20
C SER A 90 2.32 18.10 -8.05
N ILE A 91 2.19 17.30 -9.12
CA ILE A 91 1.02 17.32 -10.02
C ILE A 91 -0.26 16.94 -9.28
N VAL A 92 -0.17 16.00 -8.33
CA VAL A 92 -1.32 15.49 -7.55
C VAL A 92 -1.34 16.02 -6.14
N LYS A 93 -0.17 16.31 -5.55
CA LYS A 93 -0.05 16.88 -4.20
C LYS A 93 -0.70 18.26 -4.12
N ASN A 94 -0.37 19.18 -5.03
CA ASN A 94 -0.89 20.55 -4.96
C ASN A 94 -2.44 20.59 -5.05
N PRO A 95 -3.10 19.88 -6.00
CA PRO A 95 -4.56 19.84 -6.02
C PRO A 95 -5.19 19.16 -4.80
N LEU A 96 -4.52 18.19 -4.17
CA LEU A 96 -4.99 17.56 -2.92
C LEU A 96 -4.83 18.50 -1.72
N ASP A 97 -3.74 19.24 -1.66
CA ASP A 97 -3.52 20.29 -0.65
C ASP A 97 -4.56 21.41 -0.80
N ASP A 98 -4.87 21.83 -2.03
CA ASP A 98 -5.86 22.88 -2.33
C ASP A 98 -7.29 22.53 -1.83
N ILE A 99 -7.59 21.25 -1.62
CA ILE A 99 -8.87 20.77 -1.10
C ILE A 99 -8.76 20.16 0.31
N ASP A 100 -7.65 20.38 1.02
CA ASP A 100 -7.38 19.85 2.36
C ASP A 100 -7.47 18.31 2.49
N GLU A 101 -7.24 17.57 1.40
CA GLU A 101 -7.29 16.10 1.37
C GLU A 101 -5.92 15.41 1.30
N TRP A 102 -4.83 16.17 1.30
CA TRP A 102 -3.48 15.59 1.23
C TRP A 102 -3.19 14.64 2.40
N GLU A 103 -3.35 15.11 3.65
CA GLU A 103 -3.05 14.30 4.83
C GLU A 103 -3.97 13.07 4.92
N SER A 104 -5.25 13.21 4.60
CA SER A 104 -6.22 12.10 4.63
C SER A 104 -5.89 11.04 3.56
N SER A 105 -5.49 11.48 2.37
CA SER A 105 -5.09 10.61 1.26
C SER A 105 -3.82 9.82 1.59
N ILE A 106 -2.80 10.48 2.16
CA ILE A 106 -1.59 9.81 2.63
C ILE A 106 -1.92 8.82 3.75
N ASN A 107 -2.80 9.18 4.68
CA ASN A 107 -3.21 8.28 5.76
C ASN A 107 -3.84 7.00 5.21
N ALA A 108 -4.83 7.15 4.33
CA ALA A 108 -5.54 6.05 3.70
C ALA A 108 -4.58 5.15 2.90
N LEU A 109 -3.65 5.75 2.15
CA LEU A 109 -2.66 5.02 1.36
C LEU A 109 -1.70 4.23 2.25
N VAL A 110 -1.19 4.81 3.33
CA VAL A 110 -0.32 4.13 4.30
C VAL A 110 -1.07 2.96 4.96
N ASP A 111 -2.32 3.16 5.38
CA ASP A 111 -3.12 2.11 6.02
C ASP A 111 -3.39 0.96 5.04
N LYS A 112 -3.73 1.28 3.79
CA LYS A 112 -3.88 0.29 2.70
C LYS A 112 -2.59 -0.50 2.47
N SER A 113 -1.45 0.17 2.35
CA SER A 113 -0.17 -0.49 2.09
C SER A 113 0.29 -1.36 3.25
N ILE A 114 0.09 -0.93 4.51
CA ILE A 114 0.37 -1.75 5.70
C ILE A 114 -0.53 -2.97 5.72
N ALA A 115 -1.84 -2.80 5.46
CA ALA A 115 -2.79 -3.91 5.43
C ALA A 115 -2.40 -4.96 4.38
N ASN A 116 -2.01 -4.52 3.17
CA ASN A 116 -1.57 -5.41 2.10
C ASN A 116 -0.31 -6.21 2.46
N LEU A 117 0.64 -5.60 3.18
CA LEU A 117 1.86 -6.29 3.62
C LEU A 117 1.58 -7.30 4.74
N LYS A 118 0.58 -7.07 5.58
CA LYS A 118 0.19 -7.98 6.68
C LYS A 118 -0.75 -9.10 6.26
N THR A 119 -1.46 -8.93 5.15
CA THR A 119 -2.48 -9.89 4.73
C THR A 119 -1.83 -11.08 4.02
N ASP A 120 -2.12 -12.28 4.53
CA ASP A 120 -1.73 -13.53 3.90
C ASP A 120 -2.48 -13.73 2.58
N GLY A 121 -1.79 -14.25 1.57
CA GLY A 121 -2.40 -14.58 0.27
C GLY A 121 -2.44 -13.43 -0.74
N VAL A 122 -2.03 -12.22 -0.37
CA VAL A 122 -1.83 -11.11 -1.32
C VAL A 122 -0.77 -11.49 -2.36
N HIS A 123 -1.01 -11.14 -3.62
CA HIS A 123 -0.09 -11.45 -4.70
C HIS A 123 1.29 -10.80 -4.43
N PRO A 124 2.43 -11.51 -4.66
CA PRO A 124 3.75 -10.97 -4.34
C PRO A 124 4.05 -9.61 -4.98
N SER A 125 3.57 -9.38 -6.21
CA SER A 125 3.74 -8.10 -6.90
C SER A 125 3.02 -6.94 -6.19
N ASP A 126 1.88 -7.20 -5.56
CA ASP A 126 1.07 -6.19 -4.88
C ASP A 126 1.64 -5.87 -3.49
N GLN A 127 2.22 -6.88 -2.82
CA GLN A 127 3.02 -6.66 -1.61
C GLN A 127 4.26 -5.81 -1.92
N VAL A 128 4.98 -6.09 -3.01
CA VAL A 128 6.13 -5.28 -3.42
C VAL A 128 5.69 -3.86 -3.78
N THR A 129 4.59 -3.69 -4.52
CA THR A 129 4.01 -2.36 -4.82
C THR A 129 3.73 -1.59 -3.53
N SER A 130 3.03 -2.20 -2.57
CA SER A 130 2.67 -1.59 -1.29
C SER A 130 3.92 -1.20 -0.49
N GLY A 131 4.97 -2.03 -0.54
CA GLY A 131 6.23 -1.71 0.11
C GLY A 131 7.00 -0.56 -0.57
N VAL A 132 6.97 -0.48 -1.90
CA VAL A 132 7.53 0.66 -2.66
C VAL A 132 6.82 1.96 -2.29
N VAL A 133 5.47 1.94 -2.17
CA VAL A 133 4.69 3.09 -1.71
C VAL A 133 5.19 3.60 -0.36
N LEU A 134 5.32 2.71 0.63
CA LEU A 134 5.81 3.10 1.96
C LEU A 134 7.25 3.63 1.92
N GLU A 135 8.13 3.01 1.12
CA GLU A 135 9.52 3.48 0.94
C GLU A 135 9.59 4.89 0.35
N ASN A 136 8.79 5.17 -0.67
CA ASN A 136 8.73 6.48 -1.31
C ASN A 136 8.14 7.54 -0.39
N ILE A 137 7.11 7.21 0.40
CA ILE A 137 6.57 8.12 1.43
C ILE A 137 7.63 8.47 2.48
N ILE A 138 8.38 7.47 2.96
CA ILE A 138 9.48 7.71 3.92
C ILE A 138 10.54 8.62 3.28
N ALA A 139 10.88 8.40 2.02
CA ALA A 139 11.87 9.21 1.30
C ALA A 139 11.41 10.67 1.14
N GLU A 140 10.17 10.90 0.73
CA GLU A 140 9.55 12.23 0.58
C GLU A 140 9.50 12.98 1.92
N PHE A 141 9.15 12.30 3.02
CA PHE A 141 8.99 12.93 4.33
C PHE A 141 10.30 13.12 5.09
N LYS A 142 11.36 12.42 4.69
CA LYS A 142 12.66 12.48 5.37
C LYS A 142 13.24 13.89 5.49
N PRO A 143 13.27 14.75 4.44
CA PRO A 143 13.83 16.09 4.54
C PRO A 143 13.14 16.94 5.60
N ASP A 144 11.81 16.89 5.67
CA ASP A 144 11.04 17.72 6.60
C ASP A 144 11.05 17.16 8.02
N LEU A 145 11.03 15.84 8.15
CA LEU A 145 11.24 15.16 9.44
C LEU A 145 12.56 15.56 10.10
N MET A 146 13.64 15.76 9.31
CA MET A 146 14.95 16.17 9.83
C MET A 146 15.01 17.66 10.22
N LYS A 147 14.08 18.48 9.72
CA LYS A 147 13.95 19.90 10.08
C LYS A 147 13.06 20.11 11.32
N GLN A 148 12.25 19.14 11.72
CA GLN A 148 11.34 19.25 12.87
C GLN A 148 12.08 19.01 14.19
N TYR A 149 12.39 20.10 14.92
CA TYR A 149 13.19 20.06 16.15
C TYR A 149 12.37 19.94 17.45
N GLU A 150 11.11 20.40 17.45
CA GLU A 150 10.39 20.64 18.71
C GLU A 150 9.12 19.80 18.87
N SER A 151 8.33 19.63 17.80
CA SER A 151 7.11 18.83 17.82
C SER A 151 7.07 17.85 16.64
N PRO A 152 6.57 16.62 16.85
CA PRO A 152 6.35 15.68 15.76
C PRO A 152 5.21 16.19 14.87
N GLY A 153 5.57 16.65 13.67
CA GLY A 153 4.63 17.04 12.64
C GLY A 153 3.88 15.84 12.05
N PHE A 154 3.11 16.09 11.00
CA PHE A 154 2.37 15.05 10.28
C PHE A 154 3.30 13.95 9.78
N GLU A 155 4.41 14.34 9.16
CA GLU A 155 5.43 13.46 8.59
C GLU A 155 6.03 12.53 9.63
N ALA A 156 6.34 13.05 10.82
CA ALA A 156 6.86 12.26 11.93
C ALA A 156 5.87 11.17 12.35
N ARG A 157 4.59 11.52 12.51
CA ARG A 157 3.54 10.54 12.88
C ARG A 157 3.39 9.44 11.84
N ILE A 158 3.48 9.78 10.55
CA ILE A 158 3.41 8.80 9.47
C ILE A 158 4.60 7.85 9.52
N VAL A 159 5.83 8.37 9.63
CA VAL A 159 7.04 7.54 9.67
C VAL A 159 7.07 6.67 10.94
N GLU A 160 6.65 7.20 12.10
CA GLU A 160 6.50 6.45 13.35
C GLU A 160 5.47 5.33 13.21
N ARG A 161 4.33 5.59 12.56
CA ARG A 161 3.32 4.57 12.29
C ARG A 161 3.86 3.46 11.39
N ILE A 162 4.60 3.79 10.33
CA ILE A 162 5.22 2.78 9.45
C ILE A 162 6.27 1.97 10.21
N ALA A 163 7.10 2.60 11.04
CA ALA A 163 8.09 1.91 11.87
C ALA A 163 7.41 0.95 12.87
N GLY A 164 6.39 1.42 13.59
CA GLY A 164 5.66 0.64 14.59
C GLY A 164 4.72 -0.42 14.00
N ALA A 165 4.49 -0.42 12.69
CA ALA A 165 3.64 -1.42 12.05
C ALA A 165 4.29 -2.81 11.98
N ASP A 166 5.61 -2.91 12.11
CA ASP A 166 6.41 -4.15 12.03
C ASP A 166 6.04 -4.99 10.80
N VAL A 167 6.06 -4.34 9.62
CA VAL A 167 5.74 -4.98 8.35
C VAL A 167 6.98 -5.57 7.68
N GLU A 168 6.88 -6.84 7.31
CA GLU A 168 7.88 -7.57 6.54
C GLU A 168 7.30 -8.06 5.22
N TYR A 169 8.17 -8.27 4.23
CA TYR A 169 7.79 -8.91 2.98
C TYR A 169 7.69 -10.43 3.16
N SER A 170 6.69 -11.05 2.54
CA SER A 170 6.67 -12.51 2.41
C SER A 170 7.90 -13.02 1.63
N LYS A 171 8.27 -14.29 1.81
CA LYS A 171 9.40 -14.91 1.07
C LYS A 171 9.22 -14.82 -0.45
N ALA A 172 7.97 -14.93 -0.92
CA ALA A 172 7.63 -14.79 -2.33
C ALA A 172 7.83 -13.34 -2.80
N ALA A 173 7.35 -12.35 -2.03
CA ALA A 173 7.56 -10.93 -2.33
C ALA A 173 9.04 -10.53 -2.29
N ILE A 174 9.85 -11.08 -1.37
CA ILE A 174 11.31 -10.87 -1.35
C ILE A 174 11.95 -11.38 -2.64
N SER A 175 11.54 -12.56 -3.11
CA SER A 175 12.07 -13.17 -4.34
C SER A 175 11.68 -12.36 -5.57
N GLU A 176 10.41 -11.96 -5.66
CA GLU A 176 9.86 -11.07 -6.69
C GLU A 176 10.61 -9.73 -6.74
N ARG A 177 10.79 -9.08 -5.59
CA ARG A 177 11.51 -7.81 -5.44
C ARG A 177 12.97 -7.94 -5.88
N LYS A 178 13.66 -9.01 -5.47
CA LYS A 178 15.04 -9.25 -5.86
C LYS A 178 15.17 -9.48 -7.37
N LEU A 179 14.23 -10.20 -7.97
CA LEU A 179 14.24 -10.49 -9.40
C LEU A 179 13.99 -9.22 -10.24
N ASN A 180 13.03 -8.40 -9.82
CA ASN A 180 12.52 -7.30 -10.64
C ASN A 180 13.15 -5.93 -10.36
N LEU A 181 13.62 -5.71 -9.14
CA LEU A 181 14.20 -4.44 -8.68
C LEU A 181 15.66 -4.60 -8.25
N MET A 182 16.19 -5.84 -8.17
CA MET A 182 17.55 -6.11 -7.66
C MET A 182 17.82 -5.54 -6.25
N ARG A 183 16.76 -5.21 -5.50
CA ARG A 183 16.85 -4.64 -4.15
C ARG A 183 16.80 -5.74 -3.08
N GLY A 184 17.42 -5.43 -1.94
CA GLY A 184 17.45 -6.31 -0.78
C GLY A 184 16.08 -6.52 -0.11
N SER A 185 16.06 -7.39 0.88
CA SER A 185 14.87 -7.82 1.63
C SER A 185 14.49 -6.90 2.79
N VAL A 186 15.08 -5.70 2.89
CA VAL A 186 14.82 -4.79 4.01
C VAL A 186 13.38 -4.28 3.89
N GLY A 187 12.55 -4.60 4.89
CA GLY A 187 11.17 -4.14 4.96
C GLY A 187 11.02 -2.63 5.20
N PRO A 188 9.89 -2.03 4.83
CA PRO A 188 9.63 -0.60 5.04
C PRO A 188 9.72 -0.15 6.50
N SER A 189 9.25 -0.97 7.46
CA SER A 189 9.34 -0.64 8.90
C SER A 189 10.79 -0.47 9.37
N HIS A 190 11.70 -1.32 8.91
CA HIS A 190 13.12 -1.18 9.25
C HIS A 190 13.74 0.07 8.61
N ILE A 191 13.31 0.46 7.41
CA ILE A 191 13.77 1.69 6.76
C ILE A 191 13.28 2.90 7.57
N ALA A 192 12.00 2.92 7.95
CA ALA A 192 11.42 3.96 8.79
C ALA A 192 12.14 4.08 10.14
N GLN A 193 12.41 2.94 10.82
CA GLN A 193 13.13 2.94 12.08
C GLN A 193 14.52 3.57 11.96
N ARG A 194 15.28 3.23 10.91
CA ARG A 194 16.60 3.85 10.67
C ARG A 194 16.51 5.35 10.47
N VAL A 195 15.47 5.85 9.82
CA VAL A 195 15.26 7.29 9.63
C VAL A 195 14.94 7.98 10.97
N LEU A 196 14.13 7.36 11.82
CA LEU A 196 13.85 7.87 13.18
C LEU A 196 15.10 7.86 14.06
N ASP A 197 15.92 6.81 13.99
CA ASP A 197 17.18 6.72 14.70
C ASP A 197 18.14 7.84 14.25
N GLN A 198 18.27 8.05 12.94
CA GLN A 198 19.05 9.16 12.35
C GLN A 198 18.59 10.52 12.87
N ARG A 199 17.27 10.76 12.92
CA ARG A 199 16.69 11.99 13.47
C ARG A 199 17.12 12.17 14.94
N SER A 200 16.99 11.13 15.76
CA SER A 200 17.35 11.19 17.19
C SER A 200 18.83 11.55 17.39
N GLU A 201 19.73 11.03 16.55
CA GLU A 201 21.15 11.34 16.61
C GLU A 201 21.47 12.79 16.20
N VAL A 202 20.76 13.31 15.18
CA VAL A 202 20.88 14.73 14.79
C VAL A 202 20.43 15.64 15.93
N LEU A 203 19.33 15.31 16.62
CA LEU A 203 18.85 16.08 17.76
C LEU A 203 19.85 16.06 18.92
N LYS A 204 20.37 14.89 19.31
CA LYS A 204 21.39 14.75 20.37
C LYS A 204 22.64 15.59 20.08
N LYS A 205 23.11 15.62 18.84
CA LYS A 205 24.28 16.42 18.44
C LYS A 205 24.04 17.91 18.56
N LYS A 206 22.82 18.39 18.28
CA LYS A 206 22.46 19.81 18.42
C LYS A 206 22.31 20.23 19.87
N THR A 207 21.66 19.41 20.71
CA THR A 207 21.53 19.70 22.14
C THR A 207 22.88 19.78 22.85
N LYS A 208 23.89 18.99 22.42
CA LYS A 208 25.26 19.06 22.97
C LYS A 208 26.05 20.30 22.55
N LYS A 209 25.61 21.03 21.51
CA LYS A 209 26.30 22.21 20.97
C LYS A 209 25.77 23.53 21.56
N ASN A 210 24.59 23.49 22.17
CA ASN A 210 23.98 24.61 22.89
C ASN A 210 24.30 24.52 24.39
#